data_AF-A0A1C0A9E8-F1
#
_entry.id   AF-A0A1C0A9E8-F1
#
_cell.length_a   1.000
_cell.length_b   1.000
_cell.length_c   1.000
_cell.angle_alpha   90.00
_cell.angle_beta   90.00
_cell.angle_gamma   90.00
#
_symmetry.space_group_name_H-M   'P 1'
#
loop_
_entity.id
_entity.type
_entity.pdbx_description
1 polymer ?
#
loop_
_entity_poly.entity_id
_entity_poly.type
_entity_poly.pdbx_seq_one_letter_code
_entity_poly.pdbx_strand_id
1 'polypeptide(L)'
;MRVFKLREVLYLLLALIITMSLTGCRELEDIEINDINLGEIEDGQYIGEYTTTLVAAKVAVKVKDHKVVSIDILEHRNGRGQKAERIVDSVIRQQSLKLDVISGATGSSKVILKAIENALSKEKSLKRRS
;
A
#
# COMPACT_ATOMS: atom_id res chain seq x y z
N MET A 1 40.25 -21.95 26.90
CA MET A 1 39.28 -20.85 26.71
C MET A 1 39.54 -20.25 25.33
N ARG A 2 38.71 -20.51 24.31
CA ARG A 2 38.92 -19.95 22.97
C ARG A 2 38.53 -18.47 22.99
N VAL A 3 39.53 -17.60 23.03
CA VAL A 3 39.35 -16.15 22.91
C VAL A 3 38.94 -15.84 21.47
N PHE A 4 37.68 -15.47 21.28
CA PHE A 4 37.17 -15.03 19.99
C PHE A 4 37.87 -13.72 19.60
N LYS A 5 38.49 -13.67 18.43
CA LYS A 5 39.18 -12.47 17.94
C LYS A 5 38.13 -11.39 17.69
N LEU A 6 38.46 -10.13 18.04
CA LEU A 6 37.55 -8.98 17.92
C LEU A 6 36.94 -8.82 16.52
N ARG A 7 37.68 -9.21 15.47
CA ARG A 7 37.20 -9.21 14.08
C ARG A 7 36.10 -10.24 13.81
N GLU A 8 36.13 -11.41 14.45
CA GLU A 8 35.10 -12.44 14.33
C GLU A 8 33.81 -12.02 15.03
N VAL A 9 33.93 -11.36 16.20
CA VAL A 9 32.78 -10.79 16.92
C VAL A 9 32.13 -9.67 16.11
N LEU A 10 32.93 -8.84 15.43
CA LEU A 10 32.43 -7.80 14.54
C LEU A 10 31.67 -8.37 13.33
N TYR A 11 32.17 -9.45 12.72
CA TYR A 11 31.47 -10.13 11.63
C TYR A 11 30.12 -10.71 12.09
N LEU A 12 30.06 -11.28 13.30
CA LEU A 12 28.81 -11.79 13.86
C LEU A 12 27.80 -10.69 14.18
N LEU A 13 28.24 -9.54 14.69
CA LEU A 13 27.36 -8.39 14.95
C LEU A 13 26.84 -7.75 13.66
N LEU A 14 27.68 -7.61 12.62
CA LEU A 14 27.26 -7.13 11.31
C LEU A 14 26.27 -8.09 10.65
N ALA A 15 26.50 -9.41 10.73
CA ALA A 15 25.57 -10.43 10.23
C ALA A 15 24.23 -10.41 10.99
N LEU A 16 24.24 -10.17 12.30
CA LEU A 16 23.02 -10.03 13.11
C LEU A 16 22.21 -8.78 12.71
N ILE A 17 22.88 -7.66 12.48
CA ILE A 17 22.22 -6.40 12.05
C ILE A 17 21.61 -6.56 10.66
N ILE A 18 22.34 -7.20 9.72
CA ILE A 18 21.85 -7.44 8.35
C ILE A 18 20.64 -8.39 8.35
N THR A 19 20.67 -9.46 9.14
CA THR A 19 19.53 -10.41 9.23
C THR A 19 18.30 -9.81 9.91
N MET A 20 18.50 -8.95 10.91
CA MET A 20 17.42 -8.23 11.60
C MET A 20 16.77 -7.15 10.72
N SER A 21 17.53 -6.46 9.87
CA SER A 21 16.97 -5.54 8.86
C SER A 21 16.17 -6.25 7.77
N LEU A 22 16.54 -7.48 7.40
CA LEU A 22 15.87 -8.20 6.30
C LEU A 22 14.52 -8.82 6.68
N THR A 23 14.29 -9.08 7.97
CA THR A 23 13.05 -9.74 8.44
C THR A 23 11.89 -8.76 8.64
N GLY A 24 12.14 -7.46 8.79
CA GLY A 24 11.11 -6.47 9.13
C GLY A 24 10.25 -5.92 7.98
N CYS A 25 10.59 -6.16 6.71
CA CYS A 25 9.94 -5.51 5.56
C CYS A 25 9.17 -6.44 4.60
N ARG A 26 9.09 -7.75 4.86
CA ARG A 26 8.64 -8.73 3.86
C ARG A 26 7.15 -8.61 3.50
N GLU A 27 6.28 -8.24 4.43
CA GLU A 27 4.82 -8.18 4.22
C GLU A 27 4.36 -7.10 3.22
N LEU A 28 5.21 -6.09 2.97
CA LEU A 28 4.91 -4.99 2.05
C LEU A 28 5.47 -5.22 0.63
N GLU A 29 6.34 -6.22 0.44
CA GLU A 29 6.87 -6.60 -0.87
C GLU A 29 5.84 -7.39 -1.69
N ASP A 30 5.04 -8.23 -1.03
CA ASP A 30 4.04 -9.09 -1.67
C ASP A 30 2.70 -8.38 -1.98
N ILE A 31 2.57 -7.08 -1.70
CA ILE A 31 1.36 -6.33 -2.04
C ILE A 31 1.35 -6.07 -3.55
N GLU A 32 0.65 -6.94 -4.27
CA GLU A 32 0.28 -6.72 -5.66
C GLU A 32 -0.91 -5.76 -5.75
N ILE A 33 -0.76 -4.71 -6.56
CA ILE A 33 -1.84 -3.76 -6.88
C ILE A 33 -2.20 -3.96 -8.34
N ASN A 34 -3.43 -4.40 -8.58
CA ASN A 34 -3.94 -4.57 -9.93
C ASN A 34 -4.52 -3.24 -10.42
N ASP A 35 -4.46 -3.09 -11.73
CA ASP A 35 -5.13 -2.00 -12.40
C ASP A 35 -6.62 -2.26 -12.43
N ILE A 36 -7.41 -1.20 -12.31
CA ILE A 36 -8.87 -1.29 -12.35
C ILE A 36 -9.37 -0.60 -13.60
N ASN A 37 -10.24 -1.30 -14.33
CA ASN A 37 -10.93 -0.70 -15.46
C ASN A 37 -12.03 0.24 -14.94
N LEU A 38 -11.71 1.53 -14.81
CA LEU A 38 -12.66 2.55 -14.35
C LEU A 38 -13.88 2.68 -15.28
N GLY A 39 -13.77 2.28 -16.55
CA GLY A 39 -14.90 2.25 -17.50
C GLY A 39 -15.98 1.23 -17.15
N GLU A 40 -15.70 0.28 -16.25
CA GLU A 40 -16.69 -0.67 -15.74
C GLU A 40 -17.29 -0.23 -14.39
N ILE A 41 -16.78 0.84 -13.79
CA ILE A 41 -17.21 1.34 -12.49
C ILE A 41 -18.26 2.41 -12.70
N GLU A 42 -19.42 2.23 -12.08
CA GLU A 42 -20.52 3.21 -12.10
C GLU A 42 -20.19 4.45 -11.25
N ASP A 43 -20.98 5.50 -11.44
CA ASP A 43 -20.90 6.69 -10.61
C ASP A 43 -21.35 6.38 -9.18
N GLY A 44 -20.55 6.80 -8.20
CA GLY A 44 -20.83 6.46 -6.81
C GLY A 44 -19.70 6.80 -5.85
N GLN A 45 -19.93 6.46 -4.58
CA GLN A 45 -18.93 6.54 -3.53
C GLN A 45 -18.64 5.15 -2.98
N TYR A 46 -17.36 4.77 -3.00
CA TYR A 46 -16.88 3.44 -2.68
C TYR A 46 -15.95 3.50 -1.49
N ILE A 47 -16.14 2.63 -0.51
CA ILE A 47 -15.28 2.56 0.67
C ILE A 47 -14.41 1.32 0.58
N GLY A 48 -13.10 1.53 0.66
CA GLY A 48 -12.11 0.46 0.69
C GLY A 48 -11.16 0.63 1.85
N GLU A 49 -10.66 -0.50 2.32
CA GLU A 49 -9.71 -0.54 3.42
C GLU A 49 -8.69 -1.65 3.17
N TYR A 50 -7.49 -1.45 3.69
CA TYR A 50 -6.44 -2.45 3.68
C TYR A 50 -5.56 -2.28 4.92
N THR A 51 -5.24 -3.39 5.57
CA THR A 51 -4.53 -3.43 6.84
C THR A 51 -3.43 -4.47 6.78
N THR A 52 -2.24 -4.06 7.21
CA THR A 52 -1.05 -4.90 7.43
C THR A 52 -0.66 -4.83 8.90
N THR A 53 0.32 -5.63 9.33
CA THR A 53 0.79 -5.65 10.72
C THR A 53 1.23 -4.26 11.24
N LEU A 54 1.81 -3.42 10.40
CA LEU A 54 2.38 -2.13 10.80
C LEU A 54 1.64 -0.90 10.26
N VAL A 55 0.83 -1.07 9.21
CA VAL A 55 0.23 0.04 8.46
C VAL A 55 -1.20 -0.31 8.03
N ALA A 56 -2.12 0.62 8.20
CA ALA A 56 -3.52 0.47 7.76
C ALA A 56 -4.01 1.74 7.07
N ALA A 57 -4.87 1.60 6.06
CA ALA A 57 -5.56 2.72 5.44
C ALA A 57 -7.02 2.38 5.11
N LYS A 58 -7.89 3.37 5.30
CA LYS A 58 -9.28 3.38 4.88
C LYS A 58 -9.53 4.61 4.03
N VAL A 59 -10.15 4.41 2.88
CA VAL A 59 -10.40 5.47 1.89
C VAL A 59 -11.85 5.44 1.43
N ALA A 60 -12.39 6.61 1.10
CA ALA A 60 -13.61 6.77 0.33
C ALA A 60 -13.26 7.32 -1.05
N VAL A 61 -13.54 6.55 -2.09
CA VAL A 61 -13.27 6.89 -3.49
C VAL A 61 -14.57 7.32 -4.13
N LYS A 62 -14.61 8.50 -4.72
CA LYS A 62 -15.75 8.98 -5.49
C LYS A 62 -15.47 8.84 -6.98
N VAL A 63 -16.35 8.14 -7.68
CA VAL A 63 -16.31 7.98 -9.13
C VAL A 63 -17.46 8.77 -9.74
N LYS A 64 -17.16 9.50 -10.80
CA LYS A 64 -18.13 10.21 -11.62
C LYS A 64 -17.68 10.18 -13.08
N ASP A 65 -18.61 9.91 -14.00
CA ASP A 65 -18.35 9.77 -15.42
C ASP A 65 -17.19 8.81 -15.71
N HIS A 66 -17.16 7.66 -15.02
CA HIS A 66 -16.09 6.65 -15.06
C HIS A 66 -14.70 7.19 -14.69
N LYS A 67 -14.62 8.26 -13.89
CA LYS A 67 -13.37 8.88 -13.42
C LYS A 67 -13.37 9.04 -11.91
N VAL A 68 -12.22 8.83 -11.29
CA VAL A 68 -12.01 9.14 -9.88
C VAL A 68 -11.94 10.65 -9.71
N VAL A 69 -12.95 11.24 -9.09
CA VAL A 69 -13.05 12.69 -8.87
C VAL A 69 -12.52 13.13 -7.51
N SER A 70 -12.61 12.26 -6.51
CA SER A 70 -12.02 12.50 -5.18
C SER A 70 -11.68 11.19 -4.50
N ILE A 71 -10.69 11.23 -3.62
CA ILE A 71 -10.37 10.15 -2.70
C ILE A 71 -10.13 10.79 -1.34
N ASP A 72 -10.95 10.45 -0.37
CA ASP A 72 -10.85 10.91 1.00
C ASP A 72 -10.21 9.82 1.86
N ILE A 73 -9.12 10.14 2.54
CA ILE A 73 -8.49 9.23 3.50
C ILE A 73 -9.26 9.35 4.81
N LEU A 74 -10.07 8.34 5.11
CA LEU A 74 -10.89 8.27 6.33
C LEU A 74 -10.06 7.83 7.53
N GLU A 75 -9.11 6.92 7.31
CA GLU A 75 -8.21 6.44 8.33
C GLU A 75 -6.85 6.14 7.72
N HIS A 76 -5.77 6.53 8.40
CA HIS A 76 -4.42 6.14 8.01
C HIS A 76 -3.57 5.96 9.25
N ARG A 77 -3.20 4.71 9.51
CA ARG A 77 -2.24 4.34 10.55
C ARG A 77 -0.88 4.14 9.89
N ASN A 78 -0.02 5.13 10.03
CA ASN A 78 1.32 5.19 9.44
C ASN A 78 2.40 4.93 10.50
N GLY A 79 2.57 3.67 10.94
CA GLY A 79 3.52 3.23 11.98
C GLY A 79 4.63 4.24 12.37
N ARG A 80 5.76 4.25 11.66
CA ARG A 80 6.86 5.23 11.82
C ARG A 80 7.11 6.07 10.56
N GLY A 81 6.19 6.03 9.60
CA GLY A 81 6.37 6.57 8.25
C GLY A 81 5.75 7.95 8.03
N GLN A 82 6.19 8.65 6.97
CA GLN A 82 5.60 9.92 6.55
C GLN A 82 4.18 9.73 5.99
N LYS A 83 3.37 10.80 5.99
CA LYS A 83 2.05 10.84 5.35
C LYS A 83 2.20 10.56 3.85
N ALA A 84 1.69 9.41 3.40
CA ALA A 84 1.65 9.00 2.00
C ALA A 84 0.44 9.59 1.24
N GLU A 85 -0.20 10.61 1.79
CA GLU A 85 -1.44 11.22 1.27
C GLU A 85 -1.25 11.77 -0.16
N ARG A 86 -0.04 12.19 -0.53
CA ARG A 86 0.29 12.67 -1.90
C ARG A 86 0.08 11.63 -3.01
N ILE A 87 0.01 10.33 -2.67
CA ILE A 87 -0.26 9.28 -3.67
C ILE A 87 -1.68 9.40 -4.20
N VAL A 88 -2.63 9.87 -3.38
CA VAL A 88 -4.03 10.08 -3.76
C VAL A 88 -4.13 11.07 -4.92
N ASP A 89 -3.45 12.22 -4.82
CA ASP A 89 -3.48 13.22 -5.90
C ASP A 89 -2.93 12.65 -7.21
N SER A 90 -1.97 11.72 -7.11
CA SER A 90 -1.39 11.08 -8.28
C SER A 90 -2.37 10.10 -8.92
N VAL A 91 -3.15 9.36 -8.12
CA VAL A 91 -4.23 8.51 -8.63
C VAL A 91 -5.31 9.34 -9.33
N ILE A 92 -5.71 10.47 -8.73
CA ILE A 92 -6.70 11.37 -9.34
C ILE A 92 -6.16 11.98 -10.65
N ARG A 93 -4.88 12.35 -10.71
CA ARG A 93 -4.29 12.90 -11.95
C ARG A 93 -4.12 11.86 -13.05
N GLN A 94 -3.66 10.67 -12.70
CA GLN A 94 -3.32 9.64 -13.68
C GLN A 94 -4.48 8.71 -14.02
N GLN A 95 -5.54 8.71 -13.20
CA GLN A 95 -6.70 7.82 -13.34
C GLN A 95 -6.29 6.34 -13.43
N SER A 96 -5.19 5.98 -12.78
CA SER A 96 -4.65 4.62 -12.76
C SER A 96 -4.03 4.31 -11.40
N LEU A 97 -4.10 3.03 -11.03
CA LEU A 97 -3.46 2.50 -9.82
C LEU A 97 -2.03 1.99 -10.09
N LYS A 98 -1.62 1.89 -11.37
CA LYS A 98 -0.24 1.60 -11.82
C LYS A 98 0.67 2.83 -11.72
N LEU A 99 0.51 3.63 -10.67
CA LEU A 99 1.57 4.55 -10.28
C LEU A 99 2.85 3.72 -10.05
N ASP A 100 4.03 4.30 -10.21
CA ASP A 100 5.35 3.65 -10.10
C ASP A 100 5.68 3.10 -8.69
N VAL A 101 4.77 2.31 -8.13
CA VAL A 101 4.89 1.61 -6.85
C VAL A 101 6.06 0.62 -6.88
N ILE A 102 6.47 0.23 -8.09
CA ILE A 102 7.57 -0.69 -8.34
C ILE A 102 8.94 -0.05 -8.01
N SER A 103 9.09 1.29 -8.00
CA SER A 103 10.43 1.91 -7.90
C SER A 103 10.72 2.78 -6.66
N GLY A 104 9.80 2.96 -5.70
CA GLY A 104 10.14 3.78 -4.52
C GLY A 104 8.99 4.19 -3.59
N ALA A 105 7.79 3.65 -3.79
CA ALA A 105 6.67 3.92 -2.93
C ALA A 105 6.86 3.25 -1.56
N THR A 106 6.87 4.04 -0.49
CA THR A 106 6.90 3.55 0.90
C THR A 106 5.68 2.65 1.19
N GLY A 107 5.81 1.75 2.18
CA GLY A 107 4.73 0.81 2.57
C GLY A 107 3.35 1.44 2.75
N SER A 108 3.28 2.65 3.29
CA SER A 108 2.04 3.42 3.42
C SER A 108 1.38 3.76 2.09
N SER A 109 2.16 4.08 1.05
CA SER A 109 1.63 4.34 -0.29
C SER A 109 1.02 3.08 -0.91
N LYS A 110 1.67 1.92 -0.73
CA LYS A 110 1.15 0.62 -1.17
C LYS A 110 -0.18 0.28 -0.50
N VAL A 111 -0.27 0.48 0.81
CA VAL A 111 -1.48 0.21 1.58
C VAL A 111 -2.64 1.11 1.16
N ILE A 112 -2.39 2.41 0.91
CA ILE A 112 -3.42 3.33 0.40
C ILE A 112 -3.90 2.89 -0.99
N LEU A 113 -2.98 2.56 -1.90
CA LEU A 113 -3.35 2.10 -3.25
C LEU A 113 -4.15 0.80 -3.23
N LYS A 114 -3.77 -0.14 -2.35
CA LYS A 114 -4.52 -1.37 -2.13
C LYS A 114 -5.91 -1.10 -1.54
N ALA A 115 -6.04 -0.13 -0.63
CA ALA A 115 -7.35 0.29 -0.12
C ALA A 115 -8.23 0.90 -1.23
N ILE A 116 -7.67 1.70 -2.13
CA ILE A 116 -8.38 2.24 -3.31
C ILE A 116 -8.80 1.11 -4.25
N GLU A 117 -7.90 0.17 -4.54
CA GLU A 117 -8.22 -1.02 -5.35
C GLU A 117 -9.38 -1.80 -4.75
N ASN A 118 -9.36 -2.03 -3.42
CA ASN A 118 -10.42 -2.73 -2.70
C ASN A 118 -11.76 -1.97 -2.76
N ALA A 119 -11.74 -0.64 -2.69
CA ALA A 119 -12.94 0.19 -2.79
C ALA A 119 -13.65 -0.06 -4.13
N LEU A 120 -12.89 0.01 -5.22
CA LEU A 120 -13.40 -0.10 -6.58
C LEU A 120 -13.67 -1.56 -6.99
N SER A 121 -12.95 -2.54 -6.43
CA SER A 121 -13.18 -3.97 -6.69
C SER A 121 -14.41 -4.54 -5.99
N LYS A 122 -14.81 -3.98 -4.82
CA LYS A 122 -16.00 -4.43 -4.10
C LYS A 122 -17.28 -4.24 -4.92
N GLU A 123 -17.36 -3.19 -5.75
CA GLU A 123 -18.46 -3.00 -6.71
C GLU A 123 -18.65 -4.25 -7.59
N LYS A 124 -17.56 -4.73 -8.19
CA LYS A 124 -17.56 -5.87 -9.09
C LYS A 124 -18.03 -7.16 -8.41
N SER A 125 -17.79 -7.28 -7.10
CA SER A 125 -18.22 -8.43 -6.29
C SER A 125 -19.71 -8.40 -5.92
N LEU A 126 -20.29 -7.21 -5.72
CA LEU A 126 -21.72 -7.05 -5.44
C LEU A 126 -22.57 -7.29 -6.71
N LYS A 127 -22.09 -6.85 -7.88
CA LYS A 127 -22.82 -7.01 -9.17
C LYS A 127 -22.91 -8.46 -9.65
N ARG A 128 -21.98 -9.35 -9.24
CA ARG A 128 -21.99 -10.78 -9.60
C ARG A 128 -22.99 -11.65 -8.80
N ARG A 129 -23.66 -11.08 -7.80
CA ARG A 129 -24.61 -11.80 -6.94
C ARG A 129 -26.07 -11.36 -7.13
N SER A 130 -26.35 -10.47 -8.07
CA SER A 130 -27.70 -10.06 -8.47
C SER A 130 -28.00 -10.48 -9.90
#